data_AF-A0A975GTY3-F1
#
_entry.id   AF-A0A975GTY3-F1
#
_cell.length_a   1.000
_cell.length_b   1.000
_cell.length_c   1.000
_cell.angle_alpha   90.00
_cell.angle_beta   90.00
_cell.angle_gamma   90.00
#
_symmetry.space_group_name_H-M   'P 1'
#
loop_
_entity.id
_entity.type
_entity.pdbx_description
1 polymer ?
#
loop_
_entity_poly.entity_id
_entity_poly.type
_entity_poly.pdbx_seq_one_letter_code
_entity_poly.pdbx_strand_id
1 'polypeptide(L)'
;MTLEKTYSQKVPLAHRKKFAQFFTPEPIAQIMVNWLLGNDKISSLLEPAFGLGVFSRLFLKNQKRIQITGFDVDPVIFEIAKQNFNDFSNVNLLLEDYIFNDWDTKYDAIVCNPPYFKFHDYQNKSALEKIRNKLKINLSGFTNIYTLFLLKSIYQLNEKGRIAYIVPYEFLNSDYGKYVKKYLLTSNTLRHIIIFDFKQNVFDDALTTSAIVLLAKDKNDKHICFSKINDIRQLNEISTIINEYPNTIGKNTIDKKVLNPNIKWRTYYQRQRSQEYKNLIPFKDMAKVVRGIATGANDYFAFNKEKAKKYSINENFLLPCITKSKDTDTSLFTSEHFERLKKKNANIYLFNAGKKITDENVLRYIDIGLQAGIHQKYLTSKRNPWYLLENRPPAPIWAGVFNRNGIKFVRNEAKISNLTAFHCIYPVSNLFSNVETDLLFAYLLTDIAKQIFNDNRREYGDGLKKFEPNDLNNALMLDLSVLDNKLKKRILNLYAQYRESIINNVENTEYVENINEVLKKVYKK
;
A
#
# COMPACT_ATOMS: atom_id res chain seq x y z
N MET A 1 22.78 -26.76 4.48
CA MET A 1 21.50 -26.06 4.70
C MET A 1 21.81 -24.79 5.49
N THR A 2 21.26 -23.62 5.12
CA THR A 2 21.59 -22.36 5.83
C THR A 2 21.05 -22.38 7.26
N LEU A 3 21.64 -21.60 8.18
CA LEU A 3 21.19 -21.52 9.57
C LEU A 3 19.70 -21.11 9.65
N GLU A 4 19.28 -20.19 8.80
CA GLU A 4 17.91 -19.69 8.70
C GLU A 4 16.93 -20.79 8.27
N LYS A 5 17.35 -21.69 7.36
CA LYS A 5 16.53 -22.83 6.93
C LYS A 5 16.40 -23.86 8.04
N THR A 6 17.48 -24.18 8.74
CA THR A 6 17.48 -25.09 9.89
C THR A 6 16.59 -24.55 11.01
N TYR A 7 16.67 -23.25 11.31
CA TYR A 7 15.81 -22.58 12.29
C TYR A 7 14.34 -22.67 11.90
N SER A 8 14.02 -22.35 10.64
CA SER A 8 12.63 -22.31 10.15
C SER A 8 11.95 -23.68 10.12
N GLN A 9 12.73 -24.77 10.05
CA GLN A 9 12.25 -26.14 10.18
C GLN A 9 11.99 -26.55 11.64
N LYS A 10 12.77 -26.04 12.58
CA LYS A 10 12.66 -26.39 14.01
C LYS A 10 11.65 -25.53 14.77
N VAL A 11 11.48 -24.27 14.36
CA VAL A 11 10.66 -23.30 15.10
C VAL A 11 9.27 -23.16 14.47
N PRO A 12 8.18 -23.30 15.26
CA PRO A 12 6.82 -23.22 14.75
C PRO A 12 6.50 -21.90 14.06
N LEU A 13 5.69 -21.96 12.99
CA LEU A 13 5.24 -20.77 12.25
C LEU A 13 4.52 -19.75 13.14
N ALA A 14 3.77 -20.20 14.16
CA ALA A 14 3.09 -19.32 15.10
C ALA A 14 4.07 -18.42 15.88
N HIS A 15 5.20 -18.98 16.32
CA HIS A 15 6.27 -18.22 16.98
C HIS A 15 6.92 -17.23 16.02
N ARG A 16 7.30 -17.69 14.81
CA ARG A 16 7.88 -16.82 13.78
C ARG A 16 6.98 -15.64 13.43
N LYS A 17 5.66 -15.87 13.33
CA LYS A 17 4.66 -14.80 13.09
C LYS A 17 4.51 -13.85 14.27
N LYS A 18 4.55 -14.34 15.51
CA LYS A 18 4.46 -13.53 16.74
C LYS A 18 5.56 -12.46 16.78
N PHE A 19 6.77 -12.81 16.35
CA PHE A 19 7.93 -11.91 16.33
C PHE A 19 8.18 -11.27 14.96
N ALA A 20 7.29 -11.46 13.99
CA ALA A 20 7.43 -10.96 12.61
C ALA A 20 8.80 -11.28 11.98
N GLN A 21 9.24 -12.54 12.12
CA GLN A 21 10.55 -13.00 11.67
C GLN A 21 10.58 -13.21 10.15
N PHE A 22 11.43 -12.43 9.48
CA PHE A 22 11.71 -12.53 8.05
C PHE A 22 13.22 -12.46 7.81
N PHE A 23 13.81 -13.55 7.34
CA PHE A 23 15.26 -13.63 7.18
C PHE A 23 15.72 -13.01 5.85
N THR A 24 16.74 -12.16 5.91
CA THR A 24 17.34 -11.55 4.73
C THR A 24 18.10 -12.60 3.90
N PRO A 25 17.80 -12.76 2.61
CA PRO A 25 18.59 -13.63 1.73
C PRO A 25 20.04 -13.18 1.65
N GLU A 26 20.98 -14.12 1.63
CA GLU A 26 22.42 -13.83 1.62
C GLU A 26 22.86 -12.89 0.48
N PRO A 27 22.39 -13.01 -0.79
CA PRO A 27 22.77 -12.06 -1.85
C PRO A 27 22.37 -10.61 -1.55
N ILE A 28 21.22 -10.42 -0.88
CA ILE A 28 20.74 -9.10 -0.47
C ILE A 28 21.54 -8.59 0.73
N ALA A 29 21.83 -9.46 1.70
CA ALA A 29 22.64 -9.13 2.85
C ALA A 29 24.07 -8.73 2.45
N GLN A 30 24.66 -9.39 1.45
CA GLN A 30 25.98 -9.07 0.93
C GLN A 30 26.05 -7.66 0.35
N ILE A 31 25.03 -7.24 -0.40
CA ILE A 31 24.93 -5.88 -0.96
C ILE A 31 24.91 -4.84 0.16
N MET A 32 24.12 -5.08 1.20
CA MET A 32 24.01 -4.18 2.35
C MET A 32 25.33 -4.09 3.12
N VAL A 33 26.05 -5.21 3.30
CA VAL A 33 27.36 -5.24 3.97
C VAL A 33 28.44 -4.55 3.13
N ASN A 34 28.46 -4.76 1.82
CA ASN A 34 29.43 -4.11 0.91
C ASN A 34 29.32 -2.59 0.96
N TRP A 35 28.09 -2.05 1.02
CA TRP A 35 27.87 -0.61 1.20
C TRP A 35 28.56 -0.07 2.45
N LEU A 36 28.47 -0.80 3.56
CA LEU A 36 29.11 -0.41 4.81
C LEU A 36 30.63 -0.51 4.69
N LEU A 37 31.16 -1.63 4.21
CA LEU A 37 32.60 -1.88 4.05
C LEU A 37 33.32 -0.88 3.14
N GLY A 38 32.60 -0.16 2.27
CA GLY A 38 33.16 0.96 1.52
C GLY A 38 33.62 2.15 2.38
N ASN A 39 33.41 2.12 3.70
CA ASN A 39 34.12 2.95 4.67
C ASN A 39 35.13 2.09 5.44
N ASP A 40 36.40 2.23 5.08
CA ASP A 40 37.54 1.49 5.65
C ASP A 40 37.83 1.83 7.12
N LYS A 41 37.25 2.92 7.64
CA LYS A 41 37.46 3.41 9.02
C LYS A 41 36.40 2.95 10.01
N ILE A 42 35.47 2.09 9.61
CA ILE A 42 34.45 1.56 10.52
C ILE A 42 35.14 0.75 11.63
N SER A 43 34.76 1.03 12.87
CA SER A 43 35.22 0.31 14.06
C SER A 43 34.08 -0.32 14.86
N SER A 44 32.85 0.14 14.64
CA SER A 44 31.65 -0.27 15.36
C SER A 44 30.47 -0.53 14.41
N LEU A 45 29.78 -1.66 14.62
CA LEU A 45 28.59 -2.09 13.90
C LEU A 45 27.41 -2.27 14.88
N LEU A 46 26.26 -1.73 14.51
CA LEU A 46 24.99 -1.97 15.17
C LEU A 46 24.06 -2.79 14.28
N GLU A 47 23.48 -3.84 14.86
CA GLU A 47 22.37 -4.62 14.30
C GLU A 47 21.14 -4.50 15.22
N PRO A 48 20.22 -3.56 14.95
CA PRO A 48 19.06 -3.29 15.80
C PRO A 48 18.04 -4.43 15.92
N ALA A 49 18.02 -5.34 14.94
CA ALA A 49 17.20 -6.54 14.90
C ALA A 49 18.10 -7.67 14.39
N PHE A 50 18.83 -8.28 15.33
CA PHE A 50 19.97 -9.16 15.05
C PHE A 50 19.54 -10.44 14.31
N GLY A 51 18.40 -11.02 14.69
CA GLY A 51 17.97 -12.30 14.13
C GLY A 51 19.05 -13.36 14.34
N LEU A 52 19.35 -14.11 13.29
CA LEU A 52 20.43 -15.10 13.32
C LEU A 52 21.81 -14.51 12.94
N GLY A 53 21.93 -13.19 12.82
CA GLY A 53 23.18 -12.48 12.60
C GLY A 53 23.76 -12.61 11.19
N VAL A 54 22.93 -12.75 10.15
CA VAL A 54 23.41 -12.91 8.76
C VAL A 54 24.36 -11.78 8.35
N PHE A 55 24.09 -10.53 8.76
CA PHE A 55 24.95 -9.40 8.43
C PHE A 55 26.28 -9.48 9.18
N SER A 56 26.26 -9.71 10.50
CA SER A 56 27.46 -9.94 11.32
C SER A 56 28.35 -11.05 10.79
N ARG A 57 27.77 -12.21 10.43
CA ARG A 57 28.52 -13.33 9.85
C ARG A 57 29.22 -12.92 8.55
N LEU A 58 28.58 -12.13 7.69
CA LEU A 58 29.18 -11.64 6.44
C LEU A 58 30.24 -10.55 6.71
N PHE A 59 30.00 -9.68 7.70
CA PHE A 59 30.91 -8.60 8.05
C PHE A 59 32.22 -9.14 8.63
N LEU A 60 32.13 -10.11 9.56
CA LEU A 60 33.29 -10.73 10.21
C LEU A 60 34.20 -11.52 9.25
N LYS A 61 33.70 -11.94 8.07
CA LYS A 61 34.55 -12.49 7.00
C LYS A 61 35.57 -11.46 6.48
N ASN A 62 35.23 -10.17 6.51
CA ASN A 62 36.03 -9.07 5.97
C ASN A 62 36.76 -8.26 7.06
N GLN A 63 36.12 -8.04 8.21
CA GLN A 63 36.69 -7.28 9.33
C GLN A 63 36.55 -8.03 10.65
N LYS A 64 37.55 -8.83 11.01
CA LYS A 64 37.52 -9.67 12.22
C LYS A 64 37.54 -8.90 13.55
N ARG A 65 37.96 -7.62 13.55
CA ARG A 65 38.16 -6.81 14.78
C ARG A 65 37.06 -5.79 15.06
N ILE A 66 36.02 -5.73 14.22
CA ILE A 66 34.93 -4.77 14.38
C ILE A 66 34.15 -5.05 15.68
N GLN A 67 33.78 -4.01 16.42
CA GLN A 67 32.92 -4.17 17.60
C GLN A 67 31.46 -4.22 17.16
N ILE A 68 30.76 -5.31 17.45
CA ILE A 68 29.38 -5.54 17.02
C ILE A 68 28.46 -5.46 18.24
N THR A 69 27.40 -4.68 18.14
CA THR A 69 26.28 -4.70 19.09
C THR A 69 25.00 -5.14 18.38
N GLY A 70 24.35 -6.17 18.90
CA GLY A 70 23.11 -6.73 18.35
C GLY A 70 21.97 -6.68 19.37
N PHE A 71 20.78 -6.26 18.95
CA PHE A 71 19.56 -6.32 19.75
C PHE A 71 18.58 -7.33 19.15
N ASP A 72 17.95 -8.15 19.97
CA ASP A 72 16.77 -8.93 19.57
C ASP A 72 15.81 -9.07 20.75
N VAL A 73 14.52 -9.21 20.46
CA VAL A 73 13.46 -9.38 21.48
C VAL A 73 13.01 -10.82 21.63
N ASP A 74 13.37 -11.70 20.69
CA ASP A 74 13.03 -13.11 20.76
C ASP A 74 14.10 -13.91 21.53
N PRO A 75 13.78 -14.47 22.71
CA PRO A 75 14.72 -15.29 23.46
C PRO A 75 15.20 -16.52 22.70
N VAL A 76 14.38 -17.09 21.80
CA VAL A 76 14.78 -18.28 21.02
C VAL A 76 15.88 -17.93 20.02
N ILE A 77 15.70 -16.81 19.31
CA ILE A 77 16.72 -16.26 18.40
C ILE A 77 17.98 -15.90 19.17
N PHE A 78 17.83 -15.21 20.30
CA PHE A 78 18.94 -14.74 21.12
C PHE A 78 19.86 -15.89 21.56
N GLU A 79 19.29 -16.99 22.07
CA GLU A 79 20.09 -18.15 22.49
C GLU A 79 20.84 -18.80 21.32
N ILE A 80 20.20 -18.93 20.17
CA ILE A 80 20.83 -19.49 18.97
C ILE A 80 21.94 -18.55 18.47
N ALA A 81 21.70 -17.25 18.43
CA ALA A 81 22.69 -16.24 18.06
C ALA A 81 23.89 -16.29 19.01
N LYS A 82 23.67 -16.30 20.32
CA LYS A 82 24.73 -16.38 21.33
C LYS A 82 25.63 -17.61 21.15
N GLN A 83 25.05 -18.77 20.84
CA GLN A 83 25.83 -19.97 20.53
C GLN A 83 26.65 -19.81 19.25
N ASN A 84 26.08 -19.24 18.18
CA ASN A 84 26.78 -19.05 16.90
C ASN A 84 27.92 -18.03 16.97
N PHE A 85 27.86 -17.08 17.92
CA PHE A 85 28.86 -16.05 18.10
C PHE A 85 29.71 -16.22 19.37
N ASN A 86 29.66 -17.39 20.02
CA ASN A 86 30.35 -17.65 21.29
C ASN A 86 31.88 -17.45 21.21
N ASP A 87 32.48 -17.70 20.04
CA ASP A 87 33.93 -17.57 19.83
C ASP A 87 34.35 -16.12 19.48
N PHE A 88 33.41 -15.17 19.46
CA PHE A 88 33.66 -13.77 19.09
C PHE A 88 33.48 -12.85 20.29
N SER A 89 34.57 -12.50 20.97
CA SER A 89 34.56 -11.58 22.12
C SER A 89 34.17 -10.13 21.75
N ASN A 90 34.23 -9.80 20.47
CA ASN A 90 33.86 -8.50 19.90
C ASN A 90 32.38 -8.43 19.45
N VAL A 91 31.55 -9.42 19.81
CA VAL A 91 30.12 -9.44 19.52
C VAL A 91 29.32 -9.39 20.83
N ASN A 92 28.65 -8.27 21.06
CA ASN A 92 27.78 -8.05 22.21
C ASN A 92 26.31 -8.19 21.80
N LEU A 93 25.60 -9.20 22.33
CA LEU A 93 24.18 -9.43 22.04
C LEU A 93 23.33 -9.07 23.25
N LEU A 94 22.23 -8.34 23.02
CA LEU A 94 21.32 -7.83 24.03
C LEU A 94 19.90 -8.34 23.76
N LEU A 95 19.31 -9.04 24.74
CA LEU A 95 17.92 -9.48 24.72
C LEU A 95 17.01 -8.33 25.19
N GLU A 96 16.88 -7.30 24.36
CA GLU A 96 16.23 -6.04 24.70
C GLU A 96 15.47 -5.46 23.50
N ASP A 97 14.42 -4.68 23.78
CA ASP A 97 13.74 -3.91 22.73
C ASP A 97 14.59 -2.69 22.35
N TYR A 98 15.13 -2.71 21.13
CA TYR A 98 15.96 -1.63 20.59
C TYR A 98 15.28 -0.26 20.62
N ILE A 99 13.95 -0.14 20.46
CA ILE A 99 13.30 1.18 20.44
C ILE A 99 13.41 1.88 21.80
N PHE A 100 13.34 1.12 22.89
CA PHE A 100 13.29 1.67 24.25
C PHE A 100 14.66 1.76 24.92
N ASN A 101 15.64 0.99 24.45
CA ASN A 101 16.97 0.87 25.05
C ASN A 101 18.06 1.56 24.23
N ASP A 102 19.18 1.88 24.88
CA ASP A 102 20.39 2.49 24.32
C ASP A 102 20.16 3.56 23.24
N TRP A 103 19.97 4.80 23.66
CA TRP A 103 19.82 5.94 22.75
C TRP A 103 21.12 6.71 22.52
N ASP A 104 22.05 6.63 23.46
CA ASP A 104 23.16 7.57 23.54
C ASP A 104 24.41 7.05 22.82
N THR A 105 24.54 5.73 22.67
CA THR A 105 25.64 5.10 21.91
C THR A 105 25.50 5.41 20.42
N LYS A 106 26.64 5.70 19.78
CA LYS A 106 26.75 5.96 18.34
C LYS A 106 27.62 4.91 17.65
N TYR A 107 27.36 4.69 16.37
CA TYR A 107 28.00 3.63 15.59
C TYR A 107 28.46 4.14 14.23
N ASP A 108 29.54 3.55 13.71
CA ASP A 108 30.09 3.85 12.38
C ASP A 108 29.32 3.14 11.27
N ALA A 109 28.80 1.96 11.57
CA ALA A 109 28.02 1.16 10.65
C ALA A 109 26.72 0.69 11.32
N ILE A 110 25.61 0.77 10.60
CA ILE A 110 24.33 0.23 11.08
C ILE A 110 23.66 -0.55 9.96
N VAL A 111 23.28 -1.80 10.23
CA VAL A 111 22.60 -2.68 9.27
C VAL A 111 21.36 -3.28 9.90
N CYS A 112 20.24 -3.30 9.18
CA CYS A 112 19.00 -3.83 9.76
C CYS A 112 18.02 -4.37 8.72
N ASN A 113 17.39 -5.49 9.09
CA ASN A 113 16.09 -5.90 8.59
C ASN A 113 15.10 -5.88 9.77
N PRO A 114 14.44 -4.74 10.05
CA PRO A 114 13.57 -4.59 11.21
C PRO A 114 12.29 -5.43 11.09
N PRO A 115 11.54 -5.66 12.19
CA PRO A 115 10.31 -6.47 12.14
C PRO A 115 9.17 -5.79 11.37
N TYR A 116 8.40 -6.58 10.60
CA TYR A 116 7.28 -6.10 9.77
C TYR A 116 5.92 -6.53 10.34
N PHE A 117 5.40 -5.76 11.29
CA PHE A 117 4.03 -5.97 11.80
C PHE A 117 2.98 -5.32 10.90
N LYS A 118 1.80 -5.95 10.79
CA LYS A 118 0.63 -5.25 10.23
C LYS A 118 0.23 -4.14 11.21
N PHE A 119 -0.23 -3.02 10.66
CA PHE A 119 -0.55 -1.84 11.44
C PHE A 119 -1.50 -2.09 12.63
N HIS A 120 -2.40 -3.07 12.53
CA HIS A 120 -3.37 -3.40 13.58
C HIS A 120 -2.82 -4.30 14.70
N ASP A 121 -1.65 -4.90 14.51
CA ASP A 121 -1.16 -5.98 15.38
C ASP A 121 -0.18 -5.47 16.47
N TYR A 122 0.17 -4.17 16.49
CA TYR A 122 1.15 -3.61 17.42
C TYR A 122 0.66 -2.32 18.10
N GLN A 123 0.86 -2.22 19.41
CA GLN A 123 0.60 -1.01 20.19
C GLN A 123 1.72 0.02 19.96
N ASN A 124 1.69 0.69 18.80
CA ASN A 124 2.77 1.60 18.41
C ASN A 124 2.82 2.93 19.19
N LYS A 125 1.89 3.16 20.13
CA LYS A 125 1.73 4.49 20.75
C LYS A 125 2.96 4.91 21.56
N SER A 126 3.48 4.02 22.41
CA SER A 126 4.65 4.31 23.26
C SER A 126 5.93 4.48 22.44
N ALA A 127 6.17 3.60 21.47
CA ALA A 127 7.30 3.70 20.54
C ALA A 127 7.25 5.01 19.74
N LEU A 128 6.09 5.38 19.19
CA LEU A 128 5.90 6.65 18.49
C LEU A 128 6.20 7.85 19.37
N GLU A 129 5.66 7.87 20.59
CA GLU A 129 5.90 8.96 21.55
C GLU A 129 7.39 9.07 21.91
N LYS A 130 8.07 7.95 22.14
CA LYS A 130 9.52 7.92 22.40
C LYS A 130 10.32 8.55 21.26
N ILE A 131 10.06 8.14 20.01
CA ILE A 131 10.74 8.71 18.82
C ILE A 131 10.43 10.19 18.65
N ARG A 132 9.14 10.60 18.74
CA ARG A 132 8.73 12.00 18.61
C ARG A 132 9.46 12.89 19.62
N ASN A 133 9.57 12.44 20.86
CA ASN A 133 10.23 13.18 21.93
C ASN A 133 11.75 13.26 21.75
N LYS A 134 12.41 12.14 21.43
CA LYS A 134 13.87 12.09 21.24
C LYS A 134 14.32 12.85 19.99
N LEU A 135 13.60 12.74 18.88
CA LEU A 135 13.97 13.36 17.60
C LEU A 135 13.34 14.72 17.35
N LYS A 136 12.38 15.15 18.19
CA LYS A 136 11.61 16.40 18.06
C LYS A 136 10.94 16.53 16.69
N ILE A 137 10.33 15.44 16.22
CA ILE A 137 9.62 15.39 14.93
C ILE A 137 8.17 14.97 15.10
N ASN A 138 7.35 15.38 14.14
CA ASN A 138 5.99 14.87 14.00
C ASN A 138 6.01 13.52 13.29
N LEU A 139 5.13 12.61 13.71
CA LEU A 139 4.87 11.33 13.04
C LEU A 139 3.36 11.10 13.02
N SER A 140 2.86 10.38 12.02
CA SER A 140 1.46 9.95 12.02
C SER A 140 1.26 8.82 13.04
N GLY A 141 0.05 8.68 13.59
CA GLY A 141 -0.32 7.47 14.34
C GLY A 141 -0.26 6.20 13.49
N PHE A 142 -0.27 6.37 12.15
CA PHE A 142 -0.18 5.30 11.16
C PHE A 142 1.25 4.90 10.77
N THR A 143 2.27 5.54 11.36
CA THR A 143 3.67 5.23 11.04
C THR A 143 4.01 3.81 11.48
N ASN A 144 4.71 3.02 10.65
CA ASN A 144 5.08 1.64 10.97
C ASN A 144 6.38 1.53 11.77
N ILE A 145 6.52 0.50 12.61
CA ILE A 145 7.67 0.30 13.51
C ILE A 145 9.02 0.22 12.77
N TYR A 146 9.07 -0.40 11.58
CA TYR A 146 10.30 -0.49 10.80
C TYR A 146 10.88 0.90 10.44
N THR A 147 10.00 1.91 10.27
CA THR A 147 10.47 3.28 10.05
C THR A 147 11.01 3.90 11.35
N LEU A 148 10.48 3.52 12.52
CA LEU A 148 10.99 3.99 13.82
C LEU A 148 12.40 3.47 14.09
N PHE A 149 12.67 2.20 13.74
CA PHE A 149 14.02 1.63 13.77
C PHE A 149 14.98 2.46 12.91
N LEU A 150 14.61 2.71 11.66
CA LEU A 150 15.42 3.53 10.73
C LEU A 150 15.69 4.93 11.29
N LEU A 151 14.67 5.60 11.82
CA LEU A 151 14.80 6.95 12.40
C LEU A 151 15.74 6.95 13.62
N LYS A 152 15.63 5.97 14.52
CA LYS A 152 16.55 5.82 15.66
C LYS A 152 17.98 5.54 15.19
N SER A 153 18.17 4.67 14.20
CA SER A 153 19.51 4.38 13.66
C SER A 153 20.15 5.60 13.00
N ILE A 154 19.40 6.43 12.29
CA ILE A 154 19.93 7.71 11.76
C ILE A 154 20.41 8.60 12.89
N TYR A 155 19.67 8.65 14.00
CA TYR A 155 20.10 9.39 15.18
C TYR A 155 21.38 8.81 15.78
N GLN A 156 21.54 7.48 15.82
CA GLN A 156 22.72 6.80 16.37
C GLN A 156 23.93 6.74 15.43
N LEU A 157 23.90 7.44 14.28
CA LEU A 157 24.98 7.40 13.31
C LEU A 157 26.11 8.40 13.61
N ASN A 158 27.34 7.91 13.68
CA ASN A 158 28.55 8.73 13.75
C ASN A 158 28.77 9.56 12.49
N GLU A 159 29.55 10.63 12.61
CA GLU A 159 30.10 11.32 11.44
C GLU A 159 30.86 10.35 10.55
N LYS A 160 30.70 10.48 9.22
CA LYS A 160 31.23 9.55 8.20
C LYS A 160 30.67 8.12 8.27
N GLY A 161 29.75 7.83 9.19
CA GLY A 161 29.12 6.52 9.30
C GLY A 161 28.17 6.21 8.14
N ARG A 162 27.88 4.92 7.95
CA ARG A 162 26.96 4.42 6.91
C ARG A 162 25.86 3.55 7.49
N ILE A 163 24.69 3.56 6.86
CA ILE A 163 23.53 2.73 7.21
C ILE A 163 23.04 1.98 5.97
N ALA A 164 22.69 0.70 6.13
CA ALA A 164 21.92 -0.07 5.16
C ALA A 164 20.69 -0.69 5.82
N TYR A 165 19.50 -0.37 5.32
CA TYR A 165 18.23 -0.90 5.83
C TYR A 165 17.45 -1.59 4.72
N ILE A 166 16.90 -2.77 4.96
CA ILE A 166 15.86 -3.36 4.09
C ILE A 166 14.50 -3.20 4.76
N VAL A 167 13.58 -2.49 4.10
CA VAL A 167 12.27 -2.11 4.64
C VAL A 167 11.19 -2.12 3.57
N PRO A 168 9.90 -2.23 3.94
CA PRO A 168 8.82 -2.07 2.98
C PRO A 168 8.80 -0.66 2.37
N TYR A 169 8.74 -0.57 1.03
CA TYR A 169 8.80 0.72 0.34
C TYR A 169 7.50 1.55 0.44
N GLU A 170 6.46 1.05 1.12
CA GLU A 170 5.14 1.71 1.22
C GLU A 170 5.24 3.16 1.71
N PHE A 171 6.13 3.45 2.67
CA PHE A 171 6.32 4.81 3.21
C PHE A 171 6.74 5.83 2.15
N LEU A 172 7.28 5.40 1.01
CA LEU A 172 7.60 6.30 -0.12
C LEU A 172 6.33 6.91 -0.73
N ASN A 173 5.19 6.20 -0.62
CA ASN A 173 3.96 6.48 -1.35
C ASN A 173 2.71 6.60 -0.46
N SER A 174 2.85 6.51 0.86
CA SER A 174 1.76 6.65 1.82
C SER A 174 1.72 8.06 2.45
N ASP A 175 0.58 8.40 3.04
CA ASP A 175 0.42 9.67 3.76
C ASP A 175 1.26 9.72 5.05
N TYR A 176 1.36 8.60 5.79
CA TYR A 176 2.18 8.57 7.02
C TYR A 176 3.67 8.80 6.69
N GLY A 177 4.10 8.34 5.52
CA GLY A 177 5.49 8.42 5.09
C GLY A 177 5.98 9.84 4.79
N LYS A 178 5.09 10.83 4.69
CA LYS A 178 5.45 12.26 4.51
C LYS A 178 6.47 12.72 5.56
N TYR A 179 6.24 12.37 6.83
CA TYR A 179 7.14 12.77 7.93
C TYR A 179 8.46 11.99 7.92
N VAL A 180 8.43 10.70 7.60
CA VAL A 180 9.63 9.86 7.48
C VAL A 180 10.52 10.38 6.35
N LYS A 181 9.94 10.66 5.18
CA LYS A 181 10.63 11.26 4.04
C LYS A 181 11.23 12.62 4.39
N LYS A 182 10.47 13.47 5.09
CA LYS A 182 10.98 14.76 5.55
C LYS A 182 12.22 14.58 6.42
N TYR A 183 12.17 13.65 7.39
CA TYR A 183 13.32 13.38 8.25
C TYR A 183 14.55 12.87 7.47
N LEU A 184 14.35 11.93 6.53
CA LEU A 184 15.42 11.43 5.65
C LEU A 184 16.12 12.52 4.84
N LEU A 185 15.35 13.53 4.39
CA LEU A 185 15.91 14.67 3.67
C LEU A 185 16.64 15.62 4.63
N THR A 186 16.08 15.91 5.80
CA THR A 186 16.68 16.85 6.77
C THR A 186 17.87 16.26 7.52
N SER A 187 17.98 14.93 7.61
CA SER A 187 19.15 14.28 8.22
C SER A 187 20.40 14.41 7.34
N ASN A 188 20.25 14.77 6.06
CA ASN A 188 21.33 14.84 5.08
C ASN A 188 22.06 13.51 4.86
N THR A 189 21.45 12.39 5.25
CA THR A 189 22.10 11.07 5.19
C THR A 189 21.65 10.21 4.02
N LEU A 190 20.47 10.43 3.45
CA LEU A 190 19.96 9.58 2.36
C LEU A 190 20.86 9.66 1.11
N ARG A 191 21.23 8.52 0.52
CA ARG A 191 22.03 8.44 -0.70
C ARG A 191 21.35 7.65 -1.81
N HIS A 192 20.80 6.49 -1.49
CA HIS A 192 20.22 5.60 -2.50
C HIS A 192 19.02 4.85 -1.95
N ILE A 193 17.95 4.80 -2.74
CA ILE A 193 16.82 3.91 -2.52
C ILE A 193 16.75 2.91 -3.66
N ILE A 194 16.82 1.62 -3.31
CA ILE A 194 16.80 0.51 -4.26
C ILE A 194 15.49 -0.24 -4.06
N ILE A 195 14.55 -0.09 -4.99
CA ILE A 195 13.22 -0.70 -4.94
C ILE A 195 13.28 -2.07 -5.59
N PHE A 196 12.81 -3.10 -4.88
CA PHE A 196 12.61 -4.44 -5.41
C PHE A 196 11.16 -4.63 -5.83
N ASP A 197 10.95 -4.89 -7.12
CA ASP A 197 9.66 -5.20 -7.72
C ASP A 197 9.74 -6.57 -8.40
N PHE A 198 10.14 -7.59 -7.63
CA PHE A 198 10.09 -8.96 -8.09
C PHE A 198 8.67 -9.49 -7.93
N LYS A 199 8.15 -10.13 -8.99
CA LYS A 199 6.89 -10.89 -8.90
C LYS A 199 7.04 -12.13 -8.00
N GLN A 200 8.27 -12.61 -7.80
CA GLN A 200 8.63 -13.68 -6.87
C GLN A 200 9.13 -13.04 -5.57
N ASN A 201 8.61 -13.47 -4.41
CA ASN A 201 8.96 -12.86 -3.13
C ASN A 201 10.48 -12.95 -2.89
N VAL A 202 11.12 -11.84 -2.52
CA VAL A 202 12.53 -11.84 -2.04
C VAL A 202 12.67 -12.68 -0.77
N PHE A 203 11.59 -12.78 -0.01
CA PHE A 203 11.49 -13.54 1.22
C PHE A 203 10.58 -14.73 0.96
N ASP A 204 11.10 -15.95 1.06
CA ASP A 204 10.40 -17.20 0.75
C ASP A 204 9.01 -17.32 1.46
N ASP A 205 8.81 -16.61 2.57
CA ASP A 205 7.62 -16.69 3.44
C ASP A 205 6.79 -15.38 3.58
N ALA A 206 7.07 -14.30 2.83
CA ALA A 206 6.36 -13.01 3.01
C ALA A 206 5.90 -12.31 1.71
N LEU A 207 4.60 -11.98 1.67
CA LEU A 207 3.98 -11.12 0.64
C LEU A 207 4.24 -9.63 0.92
N THR A 208 5.50 -9.19 0.98
CA THR A 208 5.84 -7.79 1.29
C THR A 208 6.73 -7.14 0.24
N THR A 209 6.32 -5.97 -0.21
CA THR A 209 7.16 -5.07 -1.01
C THR A 209 8.40 -4.69 -0.21
N SER A 210 9.55 -4.47 -0.87
CA SER A 210 10.82 -4.21 -0.17
C SER A 210 11.69 -3.21 -0.91
N ALA A 211 12.46 -2.43 -0.17
CA ALA A 211 13.52 -1.58 -0.67
C ALA A 211 14.72 -1.61 0.27
N ILE A 212 15.92 -1.51 -0.29
CA ILE A 212 17.11 -1.13 0.48
C ILE A 212 17.19 0.40 0.50
N VAL A 213 17.39 0.96 1.68
CA VAL A 213 17.69 2.37 1.92
C VAL A 213 19.14 2.47 2.39
N LEU A 214 19.97 3.11 1.58
CA LEU A 214 21.39 3.36 1.86
C LEU A 214 21.57 4.81 2.30
N LEU A 215 22.25 4.98 3.43
CA LEU A 215 22.52 6.29 4.00
C LEU A 215 24.01 6.42 4.38
N ALA A 216 24.55 7.63 4.29
CA ALA A 216 25.90 8.00 4.72
C ALA A 216 25.89 9.39 5.36
N LYS A 217 26.61 9.58 6.46
CA LYS A 217 26.78 10.88 7.12
C LYS A 217 28.04 11.58 6.62
N ASP A 218 28.05 11.94 5.35
CA ASP A 218 29.17 12.60 4.68
C ASP A 218 28.70 13.87 3.93
N LYS A 219 29.60 14.48 3.15
CA LYS A 219 29.33 15.71 2.39
C LYS A 219 28.66 15.49 1.02
N ASN A 220 28.34 14.25 0.65
CA ASN A 220 27.77 13.90 -0.66
C ASN A 220 26.23 13.87 -0.64
N ASP A 221 25.59 14.83 0.03
CA ASP A 221 24.16 14.82 0.33
C ASP A 221 23.28 15.57 -0.69
N LYS A 222 23.88 16.12 -1.75
CA LYS A 222 23.17 16.91 -2.77
C LYS A 222 22.30 16.08 -3.69
N HIS A 223 22.67 14.81 -3.89
CA HIS A 223 22.07 13.95 -4.90
C HIS A 223 21.59 12.64 -4.27
N ILE A 224 20.39 12.22 -4.65
CA ILE A 224 19.79 10.97 -4.16
C ILE A 224 19.45 10.12 -5.38
N CYS A 225 20.00 8.90 -5.38
CA CYS A 225 19.78 7.92 -6.43
C CYS A 225 18.56 7.06 -6.12
N PHE A 226 17.81 6.70 -7.17
CA PHE A 226 16.72 5.75 -7.09
C PHE A 226 16.92 4.65 -8.14
N SER A 227 16.99 3.40 -7.70
CA SER A 227 17.03 2.24 -8.60
C SER A 227 15.78 1.41 -8.43
N LYS A 228 15.26 0.86 -9.54
CA LYS A 228 14.19 -0.14 -9.51
C LYS A 228 14.70 -1.43 -10.15
N ILE A 229 14.60 -2.52 -9.40
CA ILE A 229 15.05 -3.85 -9.78
C ILE A 229 13.82 -4.73 -9.99
N ASN A 230 13.71 -5.34 -11.17
CA ASN A 230 12.65 -6.29 -11.50
C ASN A 230 13.18 -7.72 -11.63
N ASP A 231 14.50 -7.91 -11.68
CA ASP A 231 15.17 -9.19 -11.85
C ASP A 231 16.47 -9.28 -11.04
N ILE A 232 16.71 -10.41 -10.37
CA ILE A 232 17.86 -10.60 -9.46
C ILE A 232 19.19 -10.45 -10.20
N ARG A 233 19.23 -10.68 -11.51
CA ARG A 233 20.41 -10.47 -12.37
C ARG A 233 20.85 -9.00 -12.40
N GLN A 234 19.93 -8.06 -12.15
CA GLN A 234 20.24 -6.62 -12.08
C GLN A 234 20.91 -6.22 -10.76
N LEU A 235 21.05 -7.13 -9.79
CA LEU A 235 21.80 -6.87 -8.56
C LEU A 235 23.26 -6.50 -8.83
N ASN A 236 23.86 -7.02 -9.91
CA ASN A 236 25.24 -6.71 -10.27
C ASN A 236 25.43 -5.22 -10.61
N GLU A 237 24.48 -4.60 -11.33
CA GLU A 237 24.52 -3.15 -11.63
C GLU A 237 24.50 -2.31 -10.35
N ILE A 238 23.77 -2.77 -9.33
CA ILE A 238 23.68 -2.10 -8.04
C ILE A 238 24.95 -2.25 -7.24
N SER A 239 25.55 -3.43 -7.23
CA SER A 239 26.83 -3.68 -6.57
C SER A 239 27.93 -2.75 -7.08
N THR A 240 27.99 -2.50 -8.39
CA THR A 240 28.94 -1.54 -8.98
C THR A 240 28.71 -0.13 -8.44
N ILE A 241 27.47 0.36 -8.47
CA ILE A 241 27.12 1.71 -7.95
C ILE A 241 27.49 1.85 -6.47
N ILE A 242 27.27 0.81 -5.68
CA ILE A 242 27.57 0.78 -4.25
C ILE A 242 29.08 0.82 -3.98
N ASN A 243 29.86 0.02 -4.70
CA ASN A 243 31.30 -0.08 -4.50
C ASN A 243 32.05 1.19 -4.93
N GLU A 244 31.53 1.91 -5.92
CA GLU A 244 32.16 3.11 -6.46
C GLU A 244 31.73 4.40 -5.74
N TYR A 245 30.82 4.33 -4.76
CA TYR A 245 30.41 5.50 -3.99
C TYR A 245 31.61 6.14 -3.24
N PRO A 246 31.78 7.48 -3.29
CA PRO A 246 30.86 8.49 -3.81
C PRO A 246 31.12 8.94 -5.26
N ASN A 247 32.00 8.26 -5.99
CA ASN A 247 32.52 8.71 -7.27
C ASN A 247 31.59 8.42 -8.46
N THR A 248 30.65 7.48 -8.30
CA THR A 248 29.68 7.12 -9.34
C THR A 248 28.28 7.56 -8.97
N ILE A 249 27.57 8.10 -9.97
CA ILE A 249 26.19 8.52 -9.87
C ILE A 249 25.32 7.52 -10.63
N GLY A 250 24.32 6.93 -9.96
CA GLY A 250 23.40 5.99 -10.62
C GLY A 250 22.52 6.69 -11.67
N LYS A 251 22.02 5.91 -12.63
CA LYS A 251 21.27 6.39 -13.82
C LYS A 251 20.12 7.35 -13.51
N ASN A 252 19.47 7.19 -12.37
CA ASN A 252 18.30 7.96 -11.97
C ASN A 252 18.58 8.67 -10.65
N THR A 253 19.32 9.76 -10.78
CA THR A 253 19.75 10.60 -9.67
C THR A 253 19.04 11.93 -9.71
N ILE A 254 18.50 12.32 -8.56
CA ILE A 254 17.69 13.52 -8.40
C ILE A 254 18.39 14.46 -7.42
N ASP A 255 18.44 15.75 -7.75
CA ASP A 255 18.87 16.77 -6.79
C ASP A 255 17.90 16.78 -5.61
N LYS A 256 18.45 16.71 -4.39
CA LYS A 256 17.70 16.70 -3.14
C LYS A 256 16.71 17.87 -3.03
N LYS A 257 17.03 19.04 -3.59
CA LYS A 257 16.14 20.22 -3.61
C LYS A 257 14.86 20.00 -4.40
N VAL A 258 14.87 19.07 -5.36
CA VAL A 258 13.70 18.70 -6.17
C VAL A 258 12.81 17.68 -5.44
N LEU A 259 13.37 16.96 -4.45
CA LEU A 259 12.61 15.98 -3.70
C LEU A 259 11.60 16.63 -2.76
N ASN A 260 10.33 16.31 -2.98
CA ASN A 260 9.23 16.79 -2.16
C ASN A 260 8.71 15.65 -1.27
N PRO A 261 8.81 15.74 0.07
CA PRO A 261 8.31 14.69 0.96
C PRO A 261 6.77 14.56 0.93
N ASN A 262 6.05 15.58 0.45
CA ASN A 262 4.58 15.61 0.45
C ASN A 262 3.95 14.86 -0.74
N ILE A 263 4.72 14.52 -1.77
CA ILE A 263 4.25 13.74 -2.92
C ILE A 263 4.66 12.28 -2.82
N LYS A 264 4.04 11.41 -3.64
CA LYS A 264 4.44 10.01 -3.79
C LYS A 264 5.80 9.94 -4.50
N TRP A 265 6.81 9.35 -3.84
CA TRP A 265 8.16 9.26 -4.42
C TRP A 265 8.26 8.27 -5.58
N ARG A 266 7.21 7.50 -5.88
CA ARG A 266 7.05 6.74 -7.13
C ARG A 266 7.38 7.58 -8.37
N THR A 267 7.06 8.87 -8.37
CA THR A 267 7.40 9.74 -9.50
C THR A 267 8.90 9.86 -9.78
N TYR A 268 9.75 9.56 -8.80
CA TYR A 268 11.19 9.66 -8.93
C TYR A 268 11.85 8.37 -9.41
N TYR A 269 11.14 7.24 -9.41
CA TYR A 269 11.72 5.94 -9.79
C TYR A 269 10.86 5.14 -10.77
N GLN A 270 9.73 5.71 -11.19
CA GLN A 270 8.85 5.13 -12.19
C GLN A 270 8.35 6.23 -13.13
N ARG A 271 8.45 5.97 -14.44
CA ARG A 271 7.86 6.83 -15.47
C ARG A 271 6.36 7.00 -15.23
N GLN A 272 5.91 8.25 -15.21
CA GLN A 272 4.51 8.62 -15.04
C GLN A 272 3.83 8.66 -16.41
N ARG A 273 2.77 7.87 -16.61
CA ARG A 273 2.03 7.82 -17.88
C ARG A 273 1.29 9.11 -18.19
N SER A 274 0.86 9.81 -17.15
CA SER A 274 0.25 11.14 -17.25
C SER A 274 1.12 12.14 -18.03
N GLN A 275 2.44 12.05 -17.96
CA GLN A 275 3.33 12.98 -18.67
C GLN A 275 3.22 12.90 -20.21
N GLU A 276 2.68 11.81 -20.76
CA GLU A 276 2.46 11.60 -22.20
C GLU A 276 1.27 12.39 -22.76
N TYR A 277 0.49 13.05 -21.88
CA TYR A 277 -0.73 13.77 -22.24
C TYR A 277 -0.68 15.25 -21.79
N LYS A 278 -1.31 16.13 -22.57
CA LYS A 278 -1.55 17.55 -22.23
C LYS A 278 -2.95 17.75 -21.67
N ASN A 279 -3.25 18.95 -21.14
CA ASN A 279 -4.57 19.34 -20.60
C ASN A 279 -5.08 18.35 -19.54
N LEU A 280 -4.32 18.22 -18.44
CA LEU A 280 -4.65 17.35 -17.33
C LEU A 280 -5.17 18.15 -16.15
N ILE A 281 -6.22 17.63 -15.51
CA ILE A 281 -6.82 18.18 -14.29
C ILE A 281 -6.91 17.11 -13.20
N PRO A 282 -6.88 17.49 -11.90
CA PRO A 282 -7.22 16.58 -10.82
C PRO A 282 -8.63 15.97 -10.99
N PHE A 283 -8.76 14.66 -10.75
CA PHE A 283 -10.02 13.94 -10.91
C PHE A 283 -11.13 14.50 -10.03
N LYS A 284 -10.79 14.96 -8.82
CA LYS A 284 -11.71 15.60 -7.87
C LYS A 284 -12.45 16.81 -8.44
N ASP A 285 -11.93 17.45 -9.48
CA ASP A 285 -12.56 18.62 -10.11
C ASP A 285 -13.74 18.19 -11.02
N MET A 286 -13.78 16.90 -11.40
CA MET A 286 -14.80 16.30 -12.27
C MET A 286 -15.69 15.29 -11.53
N ALA A 287 -15.15 14.59 -10.54
CA ALA A 287 -15.90 13.62 -9.76
C ALA A 287 -15.34 13.45 -8.34
N LYS A 288 -16.23 13.29 -7.37
CA LYS A 288 -15.88 12.96 -5.99
C LYS A 288 -15.85 11.45 -5.79
N VAL A 289 -14.71 10.94 -5.35
CA VAL A 289 -14.53 9.54 -4.97
C VAL A 289 -14.58 9.38 -3.46
N VAL A 290 -15.39 8.44 -3.00
CA VAL A 290 -15.53 8.08 -1.59
C VAL A 290 -15.67 6.57 -1.45
N ARG A 291 -15.24 6.00 -0.32
CA ARG A 291 -15.33 4.55 -0.09
C ARG A 291 -16.78 4.04 -0.15
N GLY A 292 -17.00 2.78 -0.51
CA GLY A 292 -18.31 2.12 -0.33
C GLY A 292 -18.73 2.00 1.15
N ILE A 293 -19.96 1.54 1.37
CA ILE A 293 -20.53 1.37 2.72
C ILE A 293 -19.69 0.31 3.47
N ALA A 294 -19.24 0.63 4.68
CA ALA A 294 -18.53 -0.31 5.54
C ALA A 294 -19.47 -0.78 6.64
N THR A 295 -19.78 -2.07 6.68
CA THR A 295 -20.75 -2.59 7.66
C THR A 295 -20.11 -2.86 9.04
N GLY A 296 -18.83 -3.27 9.05
CA GLY A 296 -18.14 -3.78 10.25
C GLY A 296 -18.44 -5.24 10.58
N ALA A 297 -19.44 -5.85 9.93
CA ALA A 297 -19.85 -7.23 10.11
C ALA A 297 -20.63 -7.71 8.88
N ASN A 298 -19.94 -7.92 7.75
CA ASN A 298 -20.60 -8.20 6.47
C ASN A 298 -21.53 -9.42 6.56
N ASP A 299 -21.15 -10.48 7.27
CA ASP A 299 -21.99 -11.69 7.40
C ASP A 299 -23.30 -11.43 8.16
N TYR A 300 -23.32 -10.46 9.08
CA TYR A 300 -24.54 -10.01 9.75
C TYR A 300 -25.37 -9.10 8.83
N PHE A 301 -24.76 -8.06 8.26
CA PHE A 301 -25.52 -7.05 7.50
C PHE A 301 -25.89 -7.47 6.08
N ALA A 302 -25.13 -8.34 5.42
CA ALA A 302 -25.41 -8.76 4.05
C ALA A 302 -26.49 -9.86 4.02
N PHE A 303 -27.43 -9.73 3.09
CA PHE A 303 -28.58 -10.60 2.93
C PHE A 303 -28.68 -11.14 1.50
N ASN A 304 -29.01 -12.41 1.41
CA ASN A 304 -29.59 -13.05 0.23
C ASN A 304 -31.06 -13.39 0.50
N LYS A 305 -31.75 -13.95 -0.50
CA LYS A 305 -33.18 -14.28 -0.42
C LYS A 305 -33.46 -15.32 0.66
N GLU A 306 -32.62 -16.34 0.78
CA GLU A 306 -32.78 -17.40 1.80
C GLU A 306 -32.61 -16.87 3.22
N LYS A 307 -31.61 -16.01 3.47
CA LYS A 307 -31.40 -15.40 4.78
C LYS A 307 -32.55 -14.48 5.16
N ALA A 308 -33.08 -13.70 4.21
CA ALA A 308 -34.27 -12.89 4.42
C ALA A 308 -35.48 -13.75 4.83
N LYS A 309 -35.72 -14.86 4.11
CA LYS A 309 -36.79 -15.81 4.44
C LYS A 309 -36.58 -16.49 5.79
N LYS A 310 -35.35 -16.95 6.09
CA LYS A 310 -35.00 -17.62 7.36
C LYS A 310 -35.35 -16.76 8.58
N TYR A 311 -35.07 -15.46 8.50
CA TYR A 311 -35.33 -14.52 9.60
C TYR A 311 -36.63 -13.74 9.44
N SER A 312 -37.47 -14.09 8.46
CA SER A 312 -38.75 -13.41 8.16
C SER A 312 -38.60 -11.88 8.00
N ILE A 313 -37.51 -11.44 7.37
CA ILE A 313 -37.24 -10.02 7.12
C ILE A 313 -37.87 -9.60 5.79
N ASN A 314 -38.80 -8.65 5.85
CA ASN A 314 -39.43 -8.07 4.67
C ASN A 314 -38.42 -7.29 3.81
N GLU A 315 -38.60 -7.29 2.48
CA GLU A 315 -37.75 -6.56 1.54
C GLU A 315 -37.69 -5.03 1.83
N ASN A 316 -38.71 -4.45 2.47
CA ASN A 316 -38.69 -3.03 2.88
C ASN A 316 -37.60 -2.69 3.91
N PHE A 317 -37.09 -3.68 4.63
CA PHE A 317 -35.96 -3.53 5.56
C PHE A 317 -34.63 -3.94 4.92
N LEU A 318 -34.60 -4.11 3.60
CA LEU A 318 -33.44 -4.51 2.83
C LEU A 318 -33.11 -3.42 1.79
N LEU A 319 -31.85 -3.00 1.77
CA LEU A 319 -31.32 -2.07 0.79
C LEU A 319 -30.61 -2.87 -0.33
N PRO A 320 -31.05 -2.78 -1.60
CA PRO A 320 -30.32 -3.37 -2.72
C PRO A 320 -28.87 -2.90 -2.77
N CYS A 321 -27.92 -3.84 -2.78
CA CYS A 321 -26.51 -3.53 -2.67
C CYS A 321 -25.59 -4.62 -3.22
N ILE A 322 -24.61 -4.25 -4.04
CA ILE A 322 -23.51 -5.17 -4.38
C ILE A 322 -22.54 -5.30 -3.20
N THR A 323 -22.24 -6.53 -2.81
CA THR A 323 -21.40 -6.82 -1.64
C THR A 323 -20.00 -7.34 -2.00
N LYS A 324 -19.83 -7.97 -3.17
CA LYS A 324 -18.57 -8.57 -3.61
C LYS A 324 -18.20 -8.12 -5.02
N SER A 325 -16.90 -7.98 -5.27
CA SER A 325 -16.40 -7.54 -6.58
C SER A 325 -16.66 -8.55 -7.70
N LYS A 326 -16.63 -9.85 -7.38
CA LYS A 326 -16.88 -10.94 -8.33
C LYS A 326 -18.31 -10.97 -8.87
N ASP A 327 -19.25 -10.32 -8.20
CA ASP A 327 -20.66 -10.27 -8.60
C ASP A 327 -20.89 -9.19 -9.69
N THR A 328 -19.84 -8.48 -10.10
CA THR A 328 -19.82 -7.62 -11.28
C THR A 328 -18.73 -8.14 -12.23
N ASP A 329 -19.11 -8.85 -13.29
CA ASP A 329 -18.21 -9.44 -14.28
C ASP A 329 -17.90 -8.45 -15.42
N THR A 330 -18.89 -7.68 -15.86
CA THR A 330 -18.73 -6.68 -16.95
C THR A 330 -18.45 -5.26 -16.42
N SER A 331 -18.34 -4.30 -17.33
CA SER A 331 -18.23 -2.86 -17.05
C SER A 331 -19.59 -2.17 -16.81
N LEU A 332 -20.70 -2.90 -16.93
CA LEU A 332 -22.06 -2.38 -16.81
C LEU A 332 -22.86 -3.18 -15.78
N PHE A 333 -23.56 -2.50 -14.88
CA PHE A 333 -24.42 -3.13 -13.88
C PHE A 333 -25.86 -2.61 -14.00
N THR A 334 -26.78 -3.47 -14.45
CA THR A 334 -28.17 -3.14 -14.79
C THR A 334 -29.13 -3.87 -13.86
N SER A 335 -30.42 -3.52 -13.91
CA SER A 335 -31.45 -4.24 -13.15
C SER A 335 -31.53 -5.72 -13.53
N GLU A 336 -31.27 -6.08 -14.79
CA GLU A 336 -31.21 -7.50 -15.21
C GLU A 336 -30.05 -8.25 -14.55
N HIS A 337 -28.88 -7.63 -14.44
CA HIS A 337 -27.75 -8.17 -13.69
C HIS A 337 -28.10 -8.41 -12.22
N PHE A 338 -28.82 -7.47 -11.60
CA PHE A 338 -29.32 -7.62 -10.24
C PHE A 338 -30.29 -8.80 -10.10
N GLU A 339 -31.27 -8.92 -10.99
CA GLU A 339 -32.24 -10.04 -10.98
C GLU A 339 -31.57 -11.40 -11.19
N ARG A 340 -30.54 -11.48 -12.05
CA ARG A 340 -29.74 -12.69 -12.23
C ARG A 340 -29.05 -13.11 -10.92
N LEU A 341 -28.48 -12.15 -10.18
CA LEU A 341 -27.88 -12.42 -8.87
C LEU A 341 -28.93 -12.79 -7.82
N LYS A 342 -30.13 -12.18 -7.87
CA LYS A 342 -31.27 -12.52 -7.00
C LYS A 342 -31.68 -13.97 -7.18
N LYS A 343 -31.78 -14.43 -8.44
CA LYS A 343 -32.06 -15.84 -8.79
C LYS A 343 -30.97 -16.80 -8.31
N LYS A 344 -29.69 -16.39 -8.35
CA LYS A 344 -28.56 -17.16 -7.82
C LYS A 344 -28.42 -17.11 -6.29
N ASN A 345 -29.36 -16.49 -5.58
CA ASN A 345 -29.35 -16.33 -4.12
C ASN A 345 -28.03 -15.70 -3.60
N ALA A 346 -27.48 -14.75 -4.37
CA ALA A 346 -26.29 -14.01 -3.97
C ALA A 346 -26.61 -12.99 -2.85
N ASN A 347 -25.59 -12.60 -2.08
CA ASN A 347 -25.73 -11.56 -1.05
C ASN A 347 -25.81 -10.18 -1.72
N ILE A 348 -27.01 -9.76 -2.09
CA ILE A 348 -27.27 -8.53 -2.87
C ILE A 348 -28.13 -7.51 -2.12
N TYR A 349 -28.33 -7.73 -0.83
CA TYR A 349 -29.06 -6.80 0.04
C TYR A 349 -28.24 -6.46 1.29
N LEU A 350 -28.50 -5.30 1.86
CA LEU A 350 -28.07 -4.94 3.22
C LEU A 350 -29.27 -4.78 4.13
N PHE A 351 -29.16 -5.33 5.34
CA PHE A 351 -30.10 -5.05 6.41
C PHE A 351 -30.14 -3.55 6.72
N ASN A 352 -31.31 -2.95 6.57
CA ASN A 352 -31.57 -1.53 6.71
C ASN A 352 -32.92 -1.30 7.41
N ALA A 353 -32.94 -1.54 8.73
CA ALA A 353 -34.17 -1.45 9.53
C ALA A 353 -34.67 -0.02 9.80
N GLY A 354 -33.86 1.01 9.51
CA GLY A 354 -34.16 2.39 9.90
C GLY A 354 -34.12 2.61 11.41
N LYS A 355 -34.59 3.79 11.87
CA LYS A 355 -34.53 4.19 13.29
C LYS A 355 -35.74 3.73 14.12
N LYS A 356 -36.92 3.76 13.53
CA LYS A 356 -38.19 3.43 14.21
C LYS A 356 -38.62 2.05 13.72
N ILE A 357 -38.51 1.05 14.60
CA ILE A 357 -38.78 -0.35 14.25
C ILE A 357 -39.97 -0.82 15.08
N THR A 358 -41.01 -1.27 14.39
CA THR A 358 -42.21 -1.87 15.01
C THR A 358 -42.40 -3.33 14.62
N ASP A 359 -41.62 -3.84 13.66
CA ASP A 359 -41.69 -5.22 13.19
C ASP A 359 -40.96 -6.17 14.16
N GLU A 360 -41.68 -7.17 14.69
CA GLU A 360 -41.16 -8.11 15.69
C GLU A 360 -40.02 -8.99 15.15
N ASN A 361 -40.04 -9.36 13.87
CA ASN A 361 -38.99 -10.19 13.28
C ASN A 361 -37.70 -9.39 13.12
N VAL A 362 -37.82 -8.11 12.77
CA VAL A 362 -36.68 -7.18 12.71
C VAL A 362 -36.07 -6.99 14.12
N LEU A 363 -36.90 -6.81 15.14
CA LEU A 363 -36.44 -6.69 16.54
C LEU A 363 -35.73 -7.97 17.01
N ARG A 364 -36.29 -9.15 16.70
CA ARG A 364 -35.66 -10.44 17.00
C ARG A 364 -34.32 -10.60 16.29
N TYR A 365 -34.21 -10.15 15.04
CA TYR A 365 -32.94 -10.20 14.31
C TYR A 365 -31.88 -9.28 14.90
N ILE A 366 -32.27 -8.11 15.39
CA ILE A 366 -31.39 -7.20 16.12
C ILE A 366 -30.90 -7.84 17.43
N ASP A 367 -31.76 -8.54 18.16
CA ASP A 367 -31.38 -9.26 19.37
C ASP A 367 -30.32 -10.34 19.11
N ILE A 368 -30.46 -11.10 18.01
CA ILE A 368 -29.42 -12.06 17.56
C ILE A 368 -28.06 -11.34 17.39
N GLY A 369 -28.06 -10.13 16.84
CA GLY A 369 -26.84 -9.32 16.71
C GLY A 369 -26.28 -8.84 18.04
N LEU A 370 -27.12 -8.58 19.05
CA LEU A 370 -26.68 -8.27 20.41
C LEU A 370 -25.99 -9.48 21.05
N GLN A 371 -26.64 -10.63 21.02
CA GLN A 371 -26.12 -11.89 21.58
C GLN A 371 -24.81 -12.32 20.92
N ALA A 372 -24.66 -12.11 19.62
CA ALA A 372 -23.44 -12.40 18.87
C ALA A 372 -22.33 -11.33 19.03
N GLY A 373 -22.51 -10.34 19.91
CA GLY A 373 -21.52 -9.29 20.14
C GLY A 373 -21.29 -8.36 18.94
N ILE A 374 -22.21 -8.34 17.96
CA ILE A 374 -22.05 -7.49 16.76
C ILE A 374 -22.03 -6.02 17.15
N HIS A 375 -22.81 -5.60 18.13
CA HIS A 375 -22.83 -4.24 18.66
C HIS A 375 -21.50 -3.77 19.27
N GLN A 376 -20.60 -4.69 19.65
CA GLN A 376 -19.32 -4.36 20.29
C GLN A 376 -18.19 -4.20 19.27
N LYS A 377 -18.39 -4.62 18.02
CA LYS A 377 -17.37 -4.49 16.97
C LYS A 377 -17.08 -3.01 16.71
N TYR A 378 -15.84 -2.72 16.31
CA TYR A 378 -15.30 -1.36 16.21
C TYR A 378 -16.17 -0.33 15.48
N LEU A 379 -16.81 -0.70 14.37
CA LEU A 379 -17.65 0.23 13.61
C LEU A 379 -19.05 0.35 14.18
N THR A 380 -19.66 -0.76 14.60
CA THR A 380 -21.04 -0.82 15.11
C THR A 380 -21.15 -0.21 16.50
N SER A 381 -20.13 -0.36 17.36
CA SER A 381 -20.09 0.24 18.69
C SER A 381 -20.05 1.77 18.69
N LYS A 382 -19.72 2.37 17.54
CA LYS A 382 -19.68 3.83 17.34
C LYS A 382 -20.96 4.39 16.72
N ARG A 383 -21.97 3.56 16.44
CA ARG A 383 -23.21 3.98 15.80
C ARG A 383 -24.34 4.04 16.82
N ASN A 384 -25.30 4.93 16.56
CA ASN A 384 -26.50 5.03 17.38
C ASN A 384 -27.76 5.16 16.48
N PRO A 385 -28.65 4.14 16.46
CA PRO A 385 -28.46 2.78 16.98
C PRO A 385 -27.29 2.03 16.32
N TRP A 386 -26.74 1.03 17.01
CA TRP A 386 -25.55 0.29 16.57
C TRP A 386 -25.70 -0.40 15.20
N TYR A 387 -26.94 -0.78 14.85
CA TYR A 387 -27.30 -1.51 13.63
C TYR A 387 -27.60 -0.60 12.43
N LEU A 388 -27.58 0.73 12.58
CA LEU A 388 -27.73 1.61 11.42
C LEU A 388 -26.52 1.50 10.51
N LEU A 389 -26.75 1.68 9.21
CA LEU A 389 -25.69 1.80 8.20
C LEU A 389 -25.52 3.25 7.77
N GLU A 390 -24.41 3.53 7.09
CA GLU A 390 -24.16 4.82 6.47
C GLU A 390 -25.25 5.12 5.44
N ASN A 391 -25.91 6.28 5.55
CA ASN A 391 -26.83 6.73 4.52
C ASN A 391 -26.01 7.26 3.33
N ARG A 392 -26.04 6.54 2.21
CA ARG A 392 -25.29 6.89 1.01
C ARG A 392 -26.12 6.63 -0.23
N PRO A 393 -26.33 7.65 -1.09
CA PRO A 393 -27.06 7.45 -2.33
C PRO A 393 -26.29 6.50 -3.26
N PRO A 394 -26.98 5.66 -4.04
CA PRO A 394 -26.37 4.88 -5.11
C PRO A 394 -25.45 5.73 -6.00
N ALA A 395 -24.19 5.30 -6.12
CA ALA A 395 -23.23 5.99 -6.97
C ALA A 395 -23.43 5.58 -8.43
N PRO A 396 -23.43 6.51 -9.39
CA PRO A 396 -23.62 6.18 -10.81
C PRO A 396 -22.45 5.41 -11.41
N ILE A 397 -21.25 5.52 -10.82
CA ILE A 397 -20.05 4.82 -11.24
C ILE A 397 -19.37 4.22 -10.00
N TRP A 398 -18.84 3.01 -10.14
CA TRP A 398 -18.05 2.31 -9.15
C TRP A 398 -16.62 2.11 -9.64
N ALA A 399 -15.66 2.14 -8.72
CA ALA A 399 -14.27 1.78 -8.97
C ALA A 399 -13.83 0.62 -8.07
N GLY A 400 -13.25 -0.43 -8.65
CA GLY A 400 -12.75 -1.58 -7.91
C GLY A 400 -11.61 -1.19 -6.96
N VAL A 401 -11.69 -1.62 -5.69
CA VAL A 401 -10.66 -1.29 -4.69
C VAL A 401 -9.37 -2.04 -4.94
N PHE A 402 -9.46 -3.34 -5.21
CA PHE A 402 -8.33 -4.22 -5.47
C PHE A 402 -8.37 -4.72 -6.90
N ASN A 403 -7.21 -4.69 -7.56
CA ASN A 403 -7.11 -4.99 -8.99
C ASN A 403 -5.78 -5.69 -9.30
N ARG A 404 -5.80 -6.70 -10.17
CA ARG A 404 -4.58 -7.31 -10.74
C ARG A 404 -4.25 -6.75 -12.12
N ASN A 405 -5.27 -6.55 -12.96
CA ASN A 405 -5.12 -6.16 -14.38
C ASN A 405 -5.49 -4.68 -14.65
N GLY A 406 -5.17 -3.78 -13.72
CA GLY A 406 -5.54 -2.36 -13.81
C GLY A 406 -6.91 -2.06 -13.19
N ILE A 407 -7.19 -0.78 -12.94
CA ILE A 407 -8.42 -0.36 -12.25
C ILE A 407 -9.67 -0.73 -13.06
N LYS A 408 -10.62 -1.41 -12.41
CA LYS A 408 -11.94 -1.69 -12.98
C LYS A 408 -12.92 -0.58 -12.62
N PHE A 409 -13.61 -0.04 -13.62
CA PHE A 409 -14.76 0.84 -13.43
C PHE A 409 -16.05 0.12 -13.87
N VAL A 410 -17.14 0.38 -13.17
CA VAL A 410 -18.46 -0.19 -13.46
C VAL A 410 -19.51 0.91 -13.48
N ARG A 411 -20.32 0.97 -14.53
CA ARG A 411 -21.47 1.88 -14.61
C ARG A 411 -22.65 1.25 -13.90
N ASN A 412 -23.17 1.92 -12.88
CA ASN A 412 -24.33 1.48 -12.11
C ASN A 412 -25.61 2.10 -12.68
N GLU A 413 -26.29 1.37 -13.55
CA GLU A 413 -27.60 1.72 -14.09
C GLU A 413 -28.76 1.15 -13.25
N ALA A 414 -28.49 0.10 -12.47
CA ALA A 414 -29.44 -0.46 -11.51
C ALA A 414 -29.79 0.52 -10.38
N LYS A 415 -28.99 1.59 -10.19
CA LYS A 415 -29.14 2.60 -9.13
C LYS A 415 -29.17 1.95 -7.74
N ILE A 416 -28.28 1.00 -7.49
CA ILE A 416 -28.16 0.33 -6.17
C ILE A 416 -26.90 0.73 -5.42
N SER A 417 -26.84 0.45 -4.12
CA SER A 417 -25.67 0.75 -3.29
C SER A 417 -24.55 -0.27 -3.47
N ASN A 418 -23.37 0.00 -2.89
CA ASN A 418 -22.23 -0.91 -2.91
C ASN A 418 -21.47 -0.90 -1.57
N LEU A 419 -20.92 -2.05 -1.20
CA LEU A 419 -19.97 -2.17 -0.10
C LEU A 419 -18.55 -1.75 -0.52
N THR A 420 -17.61 -1.81 0.43
CA THR A 420 -16.18 -1.48 0.27
C THR A 420 -15.41 -2.34 -0.75
N ALA A 421 -16.05 -3.30 -1.43
CA ALA A 421 -15.46 -3.94 -2.61
C ALA A 421 -15.27 -2.93 -3.76
N PHE A 422 -16.04 -1.84 -3.75
CA PHE A 422 -15.95 -0.72 -4.68
C PHE A 422 -15.91 0.62 -3.94
N HIS A 423 -15.23 1.59 -4.55
CA HIS A 423 -15.42 3.01 -4.25
C HIS A 423 -16.56 3.57 -5.08
N CYS A 424 -17.27 4.52 -4.49
CA CYS A 424 -18.33 5.28 -5.12
C CYS A 424 -17.75 6.51 -5.83
N ILE A 425 -18.11 6.72 -7.09
CA ILE A 425 -17.75 7.91 -7.87
C ILE A 425 -19.02 8.70 -8.18
N TYR A 426 -19.04 9.96 -7.77
CA TYR A 426 -20.13 10.90 -8.05
C TYR A 426 -19.58 12.04 -8.92
N PRO A 427 -20.01 12.16 -10.19
CA PRO A 427 -19.70 13.32 -11.02
C PRO A 427 -20.08 14.61 -10.29
N VAL A 428 -19.19 15.59 -10.31
CA VAL A 428 -19.49 16.92 -9.78
C VAL A 428 -20.33 17.65 -10.82
N SER A 429 -21.46 18.18 -10.40
CA SER A 429 -22.22 19.17 -11.16
C SER A 429 -22.09 20.49 -10.40
N ASN A 430 -21.45 21.49 -11.01
CA ASN A 430 -21.37 22.83 -10.48
C ASN A 430 -21.61 23.87 -11.60
N LEU A 431 -21.71 25.15 -11.23
CA LEU A 431 -21.99 26.26 -12.13
C LEU A 431 -21.04 26.37 -13.34
N PHE A 432 -19.83 25.81 -13.25
CA PHE A 432 -18.77 25.91 -14.25
C PHE A 432 -18.38 24.57 -14.90
N SER A 433 -18.87 23.44 -14.37
CA SER A 433 -18.67 22.11 -14.94
C SER A 433 -19.91 21.23 -14.77
N ASN A 434 -20.53 20.86 -15.88
CA ASN A 434 -21.53 19.80 -15.94
C ASN A 434 -21.00 18.70 -16.85
N VAL A 435 -20.39 17.68 -16.26
CA VAL A 435 -19.86 16.54 -17.01
C VAL A 435 -20.96 15.50 -17.11
N GLU A 436 -21.36 15.19 -18.34
CA GLU A 436 -22.25 14.08 -18.59
C GLU A 436 -21.64 12.79 -18.04
N THR A 437 -22.39 12.09 -17.19
CA THR A 437 -21.91 10.87 -16.51
C THR A 437 -21.41 9.82 -17.50
N ASP A 438 -22.09 9.70 -18.64
CA ASP A 438 -21.77 8.73 -19.66
C ASP A 438 -20.52 9.12 -20.46
N LEU A 439 -20.29 10.42 -20.69
CA LEU A 439 -19.03 10.92 -21.26
C LEU A 439 -17.85 10.64 -20.33
N LEU A 440 -18.02 10.90 -19.02
CA LEU A 440 -17.01 10.57 -18.03
C LEU A 440 -16.74 9.07 -18.00
N PHE A 441 -17.78 8.25 -17.98
CA PHE A 441 -17.63 6.80 -17.94
C PHE A 441 -16.97 6.25 -19.21
N ALA A 442 -17.32 6.77 -20.38
CA ALA A 442 -16.67 6.44 -21.65
C ALA A 442 -15.15 6.71 -21.60
N TYR A 443 -14.74 7.83 -21.01
CA TYR A 443 -13.33 8.10 -20.74
C TYR A 443 -12.72 7.05 -19.80
N LEU A 444 -13.36 6.75 -18.66
CA LEU A 444 -12.84 5.81 -17.65
C LEU A 444 -12.63 4.38 -18.18
N LEU A 445 -13.34 3.97 -19.24
CA LEU A 445 -13.15 2.69 -19.91
C LEU A 445 -11.83 2.61 -20.69
N THR A 446 -11.30 3.74 -21.15
CA THR A 446 -10.14 3.79 -22.04
C THR A 446 -8.83 3.40 -21.37
N ASP A 447 -7.88 2.92 -22.16
CA ASP A 447 -6.52 2.65 -21.69
C ASP A 447 -5.80 3.92 -21.24
N ILE A 448 -6.05 5.07 -21.89
CA ILE A 448 -5.52 6.35 -21.43
C ILE A 448 -5.92 6.62 -19.98
N ALA A 449 -7.21 6.53 -19.66
CA ALA A 449 -7.67 6.75 -18.28
C ALA A 449 -7.00 5.77 -17.32
N LYS A 450 -7.08 4.47 -17.61
CA LYS A 450 -6.49 3.42 -16.76
C LYS A 450 -4.99 3.65 -16.54
N GLN A 451 -4.24 4.04 -17.57
CA GLN A 451 -2.81 4.34 -17.48
C GLN A 451 -2.52 5.55 -16.59
N ILE A 452 -3.26 6.66 -16.76
CA ILE A 452 -3.10 7.87 -15.96
C ILE A 452 -3.45 7.59 -14.49
N PHE A 453 -4.59 6.95 -14.21
CA PHE A 453 -4.96 6.60 -12.82
C PHE A 453 -3.93 5.68 -12.18
N ASN A 454 -3.37 4.74 -12.94
CA ASN A 454 -2.38 3.79 -12.45
C ASN A 454 -1.08 4.47 -11.93
N ASP A 455 -0.79 5.71 -12.29
CA ASP A 455 0.30 6.51 -11.67
C ASP A 455 0.10 6.69 -10.14
N ASN A 456 -1.16 6.71 -9.68
CA ASN A 456 -1.50 6.96 -8.27
C ASN A 456 -1.75 5.69 -7.44
N ARG A 457 -1.59 4.51 -8.02
CA ARG A 457 -1.87 3.23 -7.33
C ARG A 457 -0.97 2.97 -6.13
N ARG A 458 -1.48 2.18 -5.19
CA ARG A 458 -0.70 1.46 -4.18
C ARG A 458 -0.40 0.06 -4.70
N GLU A 459 0.77 -0.45 -4.38
CA GLU A 459 1.20 -1.81 -4.72
C GLU A 459 1.42 -2.59 -3.44
N TYR A 460 0.90 -3.81 -3.43
CA TYR A 460 1.08 -4.82 -2.41
C TYR A 460 1.84 -6.00 -3.04
N GLY A 461 2.27 -6.97 -2.22
CA GLY A 461 2.89 -8.20 -2.73
C GLY A 461 2.01 -8.93 -3.76
N ASP A 462 2.63 -9.77 -4.58
CA ASP A 462 1.96 -10.58 -5.63
C ASP A 462 1.27 -9.75 -6.73
N GLY A 463 1.76 -8.54 -7.00
CA GLY A 463 1.24 -7.66 -8.07
C GLY A 463 -0.16 -7.11 -7.80
N LEU A 464 -0.69 -7.27 -6.58
CA LEU A 464 -1.98 -6.74 -6.18
C LEU A 464 -1.92 -5.21 -6.07
N LYS A 465 -2.71 -4.52 -6.89
CA LYS A 465 -2.82 -3.06 -6.86
C LYS A 465 -4.07 -2.66 -6.09
N LYS A 466 -3.94 -1.60 -5.31
CA LYS A 466 -5.05 -1.00 -4.57
C LYS A 466 -5.14 0.49 -4.86
N PHE A 467 -6.37 0.99 -4.88
CA PHE A 467 -6.65 2.41 -4.84
C PHE A 467 -7.42 2.73 -3.56
N GLU A 468 -7.03 3.77 -2.84
CA GLU A 468 -7.89 4.43 -1.86
C GLU A 468 -8.65 5.60 -2.50
N PRO A 469 -9.74 6.10 -1.91
CA PRO A 469 -10.50 7.22 -2.47
C PRO A 469 -9.63 8.44 -2.77
N ASN A 470 -8.70 8.79 -1.87
CA ASN A 470 -7.80 9.92 -2.06
C ASN A 470 -6.73 9.68 -3.13
N ASP A 471 -6.41 8.42 -3.45
CA ASP A 471 -5.52 8.14 -4.57
C ASP A 471 -6.20 8.46 -5.90
N LEU A 472 -7.52 8.20 -6.00
CA LEU A 472 -8.31 8.52 -7.18
C LEU A 472 -8.66 10.00 -7.25
N ASN A 473 -9.11 10.62 -6.15
CA ASN A 473 -9.43 12.05 -6.12
C ASN A 473 -8.25 12.94 -6.55
N ASN A 474 -7.03 12.57 -6.15
CA ASN A 474 -5.82 13.33 -6.47
C ASN A 474 -5.13 12.84 -7.75
N ALA A 475 -5.64 11.79 -8.40
CA ALA A 475 -5.12 11.38 -9.70
C ALA A 475 -5.43 12.45 -10.74
N LEU A 476 -4.56 12.57 -11.74
CA LEU A 476 -4.85 13.37 -12.92
C LEU A 476 -5.84 12.64 -13.82
N MET A 477 -6.54 13.39 -14.67
CA MET A 477 -7.34 12.89 -15.79
C MET A 477 -7.25 13.87 -16.96
N LEU A 478 -7.68 13.44 -18.15
CA LEU A 478 -7.86 14.35 -19.28
C LEU A 478 -8.96 15.37 -18.97
N ASP A 479 -8.73 16.65 -19.23
CA ASP A 479 -9.76 17.68 -19.11
C ASP A 479 -10.78 17.57 -20.24
N LEU A 480 -11.89 16.86 -20.00
CA LEU A 480 -12.95 16.62 -20.98
C LEU A 480 -13.69 17.91 -21.40
N SER A 481 -13.50 19.03 -20.71
CA SER A 481 -14.10 20.31 -21.10
C SER A 481 -13.54 20.85 -22.42
N VAL A 482 -12.28 20.49 -22.73
CA VAL A 482 -11.56 20.86 -23.96
C VAL A 482 -12.18 20.23 -25.22
N LEU A 483 -12.93 19.13 -25.09
CA LEU A 483 -13.58 18.49 -26.23
C LEU A 483 -14.70 19.37 -26.79
N ASP A 484 -14.68 19.59 -28.10
CA ASP A 484 -15.79 20.23 -28.80
C ASP A 484 -17.04 19.33 -28.81
N ASN A 485 -18.19 19.92 -29.14
CA ASN A 485 -19.47 19.21 -29.14
C ASN A 485 -19.54 18.08 -30.17
N LYS A 486 -18.79 18.16 -31.27
CA LYS A 486 -18.77 17.12 -32.31
C LYS A 486 -18.03 15.88 -31.80
N LEU A 487 -16.90 16.06 -31.13
CA LEU A 487 -16.11 15.00 -30.52
C LEU A 487 -16.84 14.37 -29.34
N LYS A 488 -17.48 15.17 -28.47
CA LYS A 488 -18.33 14.68 -27.38
C LYS A 488 -19.43 13.76 -27.91
N LYS A 489 -20.19 14.21 -28.90
CA LYS A 489 -21.24 13.39 -29.56
C LYS A 489 -20.69 12.11 -30.17
N ARG A 490 -19.52 12.17 -30.81
CA ARG A 490 -18.86 10.97 -31.38
C ARG A 490 -18.51 9.96 -30.29
N ILE A 491 -17.92 10.40 -29.18
CA ILE A 491 -17.56 9.54 -28.05
C ILE A 491 -18.82 8.91 -27.43
N LEU A 492 -19.88 9.70 -27.23
CA LEU A 492 -21.14 9.22 -26.68
C LEU A 492 -21.81 8.19 -27.59
N ASN A 493 -21.77 8.37 -28.91
CA ASN A 493 -22.29 7.37 -29.85
C ASN A 493 -21.51 6.05 -29.78
N LEU A 494 -20.17 6.12 -29.80
CA LEU A 494 -19.32 4.93 -29.62
C LEU A 494 -19.59 4.23 -28.29
N TYR A 495 -19.79 5.00 -27.22
CA TYR A 495 -20.14 4.45 -25.91
C TYR A 495 -21.51 3.78 -25.90
N ALA A 496 -22.51 4.36 -26.57
CA ALA A 496 -23.83 3.74 -26.71
C ALA A 496 -23.74 2.38 -27.42
N GLN A 497 -22.95 2.29 -28.49
CA GLN A 497 -22.69 1.03 -29.21
C GLN A 497 -21.95 0.00 -28.34
N TYR A 498 -20.93 0.44 -27.58
CA TYR A 498 -20.27 -0.42 -26.59
C TYR A 498 -21.26 -0.94 -25.56
N ARG A 499 -22.10 -0.06 -25.00
CA ARG A 499 -23.12 -0.42 -24.02
C ARG A 499 -24.10 -1.46 -24.56
N GLU A 500 -24.60 -1.29 -25.79
CA GLU A 500 -25.46 -2.27 -26.45
C GLU A 500 -24.76 -3.63 -26.61
N SER A 501 -23.48 -3.64 -26.98
CA SER A 501 -22.69 -4.88 -27.10
C SER A 501 -22.61 -5.66 -25.78
N ILE A 502 -22.47 -4.95 -24.64
CA ILE A 502 -22.46 -5.55 -23.30
C ILE A 502 -23.84 -6.12 -22.95
N ILE A 503 -24.92 -5.38 -23.23
CA ILE A 503 -26.30 -5.83 -22.97
C ILE A 503 -26.61 -7.10 -23.75
N ASN A 504 -26.13 -7.18 -25.00
CA ASN A 504 -26.32 -8.35 -25.86
C ASN A 504 -25.37 -9.51 -25.54
N ASN A 505 -24.52 -9.41 -24.50
CA ASN A 505 -23.49 -10.39 -24.13
C ASN A 505 -22.46 -10.70 -25.24
N VAL A 506 -22.20 -9.73 -26.13
CA VAL A 506 -21.19 -9.81 -27.20
C VAL A 506 -20.25 -8.62 -27.05
N GLU A 507 -19.50 -8.56 -25.95
CA GLU A 507 -18.61 -7.43 -25.63
C GLU A 507 -17.69 -7.10 -26.81
N ASN A 508 -17.88 -5.92 -27.41
CA ASN A 508 -17.04 -5.42 -28.48
C ASN A 508 -16.15 -4.28 -27.99
N THR A 509 -14.89 -4.57 -27.68
CA THR A 509 -13.92 -3.59 -27.17
C THR A 509 -13.45 -2.59 -28.22
N GLU A 510 -13.69 -2.84 -29.51
CA GLU A 510 -13.31 -1.95 -30.62
C GLU A 510 -13.92 -0.54 -30.45
N TYR A 511 -15.13 -0.44 -29.89
CA TYR A 511 -15.75 0.85 -29.59
C TYR A 511 -14.96 1.65 -28.55
N VAL A 512 -14.43 0.99 -27.51
CA VAL A 512 -13.59 1.61 -26.48
C VAL A 512 -12.23 2.00 -27.07
N GLU A 513 -11.67 1.17 -27.94
CA GLU A 513 -10.44 1.48 -28.68
C GLU A 513 -10.62 2.72 -29.58
N ASN A 514 -11.75 2.82 -30.27
CA ASN A 514 -12.08 3.98 -31.08
C ASN A 514 -12.25 5.26 -30.24
N ILE A 515 -12.85 5.19 -29.05
CA ILE A 515 -12.89 6.31 -28.10
C ILE A 515 -11.47 6.70 -27.68
N ASN A 516 -10.63 5.71 -27.38
CA ASN A 516 -9.23 5.91 -27.00
C ASN A 516 -8.42 6.61 -28.11
N GLU A 517 -8.62 6.26 -29.38
CA GLU A 517 -7.98 6.93 -30.52
C GLU A 517 -8.47 8.36 -30.73
N VAL A 518 -9.76 8.64 -30.52
CA VAL A 518 -10.30 10.01 -30.54
C VAL A 518 -9.61 10.87 -29.48
N LEU A 519 -9.48 10.35 -28.25
CA LEU A 519 -8.81 11.07 -27.16
C LEU A 519 -7.30 11.23 -27.40
N LYS A 520 -6.60 10.21 -27.93
CA LYS A 520 -5.17 10.32 -28.26
C LYS A 520 -4.89 11.48 -29.21
N LYS A 521 -5.70 11.64 -30.27
CA LYS A 521 -5.52 12.73 -31.25
C LYS A 521 -5.59 14.12 -30.64
N VAL A 522 -6.39 14.29 -29.58
CA VAL A 522 -6.58 15.58 -28.91
C VAL A 522 -5.53 15.82 -27.82
N TYR A 523 -5.23 14.81 -27.00
CA TYR A 523 -4.50 14.99 -25.74
C TYR A 523 -3.07 14.43 -25.75
N LYS A 524 -2.70 13.53 -26.67
CA LYS A 524 -1.33 13.01 -26.69
C LYS A 524 -0.36 14.12 -27.08
N LYS A 525 0.80 14.17 -26.40
CA LYS A 525 1.88 15.13 -26.71
C LYS A 525 2.67 14.73 -27.94
#